data_AF-A0A0C9RCG5-F1
#
_entry.id   AF-A0A0C9RCG5-F1
#
_cell.length_a   1.000
_cell.length_b   1.000
_cell.length_c   1.000
_cell.angle_alpha   90.00
_cell.angle_beta   90.00
_cell.angle_gamma   90.00
#
_symmetry.space_group_name_H-M   'P 1'
#
loop_
_entity.id
_entity.type
_entity.pdbx_description
1 polymer ?
#
loop_
_entity_poly.entity_id
_entity_poly.type
_entity_poly.pdbx_seq_one_letter_code
_entity_poly.pdbx_strand_id
1 'polypeptide(L)'
;MGSLPISLAISLVICALGVASDYSSSESSGSNPCFSKLKCHECIRTSTCAWCAQPNFAENRCFRPNQNPKILEACSEEFTINPDNVFSMIRYKNLTKGGFITSGGSMSGGSISESGSWSSSSSSSS
;
A
#
# COMPACT_ATOMS: atom_id res chain seq x y z
N MET A 1 49.89 -20.43 5.02
CA MET A 1 48.62 -20.69 4.31
C MET A 1 47.60 -21.20 5.33
N GLY A 2 46.50 -20.48 5.59
CA GLY A 2 45.48 -20.96 6.55
C GLY A 2 44.43 -19.95 7.03
N SER A 3 44.57 -18.64 6.76
CA SER A 3 43.68 -17.61 7.30
C SER A 3 42.46 -17.24 6.43
N LEU A 4 42.49 -17.52 5.12
CA LEU A 4 41.36 -17.23 4.21
C LEU A 4 40.07 -18.01 4.49
N PRO A 5 40.07 -19.33 4.79
CA PRO A 5 38.81 -20.07 4.98
C PRO A 5 38.09 -19.68 6.28
N ILE A 6 38.86 -19.25 7.28
CA ILE A 6 38.34 -18.85 8.60
C ILE A 6 37.61 -17.51 8.49
N SER A 7 38.16 -16.55 7.73
CA SER A 7 37.53 -15.24 7.53
C SER A 7 36.24 -15.30 6.70
N LEU A 8 36.20 -16.19 5.70
CA LEU A 8 34.97 -16.49 4.93
C LEU A 8 33.91 -17.16 5.80
N ALA A 9 34.31 -18.15 6.62
CA ALA A 9 33.39 -18.83 7.53
C ALA A 9 32.79 -17.86 8.57
N ILE A 10 33.60 -16.96 9.13
CA ILE A 10 33.14 -15.94 10.09
C ILE A 10 32.15 -14.97 9.43
N SER A 11 32.43 -14.51 8.21
CA SER A 11 31.50 -13.61 7.48
C SER A 11 30.16 -14.28 7.18
N LEU A 12 30.17 -15.57 6.83
CA LEU A 12 28.95 -16.33 6.53
C LEU A 12 28.10 -16.56 7.80
N VAL A 13 28.76 -16.81 8.94
CA VAL A 13 28.11 -16.94 10.25
C VAL A 13 27.49 -15.61 10.70
N ILE A 14 28.16 -14.48 10.48
CA ILE A 14 27.62 -13.14 10.82
C ILE A 14 26.39 -12.82 9.96
N CYS A 15 26.41 -13.13 8.65
CA CYS A 15 25.25 -12.93 7.78
C CYS A 15 24.05 -13.83 8.15
N ALA A 16 24.31 -15.07 8.60
CA ALA A 16 23.24 -15.99 9.01
C ALA A 16 22.60 -15.61 10.36
N LEU A 17 23.35 -14.98 11.27
CA LEU A 17 22.85 -14.54 12.58
C LEU A 17 22.16 -13.16 12.54
N GLY A 18 22.38 -12.35 11.48
CA GLY A 18 21.84 -11.00 11.36
C GLY A 18 20.43 -10.88 10.76
N VAL A 19 19.81 -11.97 10.30
CA VAL A 19 18.47 -11.95 9.67
C VAL A 19 17.35 -12.26 10.66
N ALA A 20 17.35 -11.57 11.78
CA ALA A 20 16.16 -11.41 12.63
C ALA A 20 15.91 -9.92 12.82
N SER A 21 15.71 -9.19 11.71
CA SER A 21 15.03 -7.91 11.79
C SER A 21 13.55 -8.22 11.82
N ASP A 22 12.95 -8.05 13.00
CA ASP A 22 11.51 -8.10 13.20
C ASP A 22 10.82 -7.28 12.11
N TYR A 23 10.08 -7.95 11.22
CA TYR A 23 8.94 -7.32 10.55
C TYR A 23 7.88 -7.14 11.62
N SER A 24 8.13 -6.20 12.54
CA SER A 24 7.11 -5.74 13.46
C SER A 24 6.15 -4.93 12.60
N SER A 25 5.14 -5.60 12.05
CA SER A 25 3.85 -4.95 11.87
C SER A 25 3.55 -4.35 13.23
N SER A 26 3.67 -3.04 13.34
CA SER A 26 3.46 -2.29 14.57
C SER A 26 1.97 -2.33 14.94
N GLU A 27 1.46 -3.52 15.25
CA GLU A 27 0.27 -3.69 16.04
C GLU A 27 0.72 -3.51 17.50
N SER A 28 1.00 -2.26 17.85
CA SER A 28 1.36 -1.90 19.21
C SER A 28 0.20 -2.27 20.13
N SER A 29 0.46 -3.21 21.02
CA SER A 29 -0.39 -3.68 22.09
C SER A 29 -1.24 -2.58 22.72
N GLY A 30 -2.57 -2.75 22.68
CA GLY A 30 -3.50 -2.19 23.67
C GLY A 30 -4.26 -0.91 23.32
N SER A 31 -3.84 -0.13 22.31
CA SER A 31 -4.54 1.12 21.96
C SER A 31 -5.24 1.01 20.61
N ASN A 32 -6.57 1.16 20.57
CA ASN A 32 -7.32 1.20 19.31
C ASN A 32 -6.89 2.44 18.50
N PRO A 33 -6.25 2.29 17.33
CA PRO A 33 -5.70 3.40 16.56
C PRO A 33 -6.78 4.34 15.99
N CYS A 34 -8.05 3.92 15.98
CA CYS A 34 -9.17 4.72 15.51
C CYS A 34 -9.73 5.69 16.56
N PHE A 35 -9.57 5.37 17.86
CA PHE A 35 -10.24 6.12 18.95
C PHE A 35 -9.73 7.56 19.07
N SER A 36 -8.46 7.81 18.73
CA SER A 36 -7.85 9.14 18.80
C SER A 36 -8.17 10.03 17.59
N LYS A 37 -8.95 9.55 16.61
CA LYS A 37 -9.22 10.25 15.35
C LYS A 37 -10.59 10.95 15.40
N LEU A 38 -10.56 12.27 15.55
CA LEU A 38 -11.77 13.09 15.66
C LEU A 38 -12.31 13.56 14.30
N LYS A 39 -11.50 13.46 13.24
CA LYS A 39 -11.87 13.91 11.89
C LYS A 39 -11.88 12.74 10.92
N CYS A 40 -12.83 12.76 9.97
CA CYS A 40 -12.97 11.74 8.93
C CYS A 40 -11.64 11.49 8.20
N HIS A 41 -10.98 12.53 7.68
CA HIS A 41 -9.75 12.38 6.90
C HIS A 41 -8.58 11.75 7.69
N GLU A 42 -8.56 11.88 9.02
CA GLU A 42 -7.54 11.26 9.87
C GLU A 42 -7.91 9.79 10.16
N CYS A 43 -9.21 9.53 10.33
CA CYS A 43 -9.75 8.20 10.52
C CYS A 43 -9.47 7.30 9.31
N ILE A 44 -9.91 7.73 8.12
CA ILE A 44 -9.85 6.92 6.89
C ILE A 44 -8.42 6.75 6.33
N ARG A 45 -7.46 7.58 6.77
CA ARG A 45 -6.03 7.40 6.48
C ARG A 45 -5.39 6.31 7.35
N THR A 46 -6.03 5.97 8.47
CA THR A 46 -5.55 4.93 9.37
C THR A 46 -6.03 3.59 8.84
N SER A 47 -5.11 2.71 8.48
CA SER A 47 -5.44 1.36 8.02
C SER A 47 -6.32 0.66 9.05
N THR A 48 -7.37 -0.03 8.59
CA THR A 48 -8.36 -0.76 9.41
C THR A 48 -9.44 0.06 10.13
N CYS A 49 -9.49 1.39 9.94
CA CYS A 49 -10.53 2.25 10.49
C CYS A 49 -11.60 2.60 9.45
N ALA A 50 -12.85 2.68 9.91
CA ALA A 50 -14.00 3.18 9.16
C ALA A 50 -14.61 4.39 9.88
N TRP A 51 -15.32 5.24 9.12
CA TRP A 51 -15.95 6.46 9.62
C TRP A 51 -17.47 6.44 9.42
N CYS A 52 -18.23 6.72 10.47
CA CYS A 52 -19.67 6.93 10.42
C CYS A 52 -20.03 8.42 10.23
N ALA A 53 -20.62 8.74 9.08
CA ALA A 53 -21.06 10.09 8.72
C ALA A 53 -22.51 10.40 9.12
N GLN A 54 -23.22 9.46 9.78
CA GLN A 54 -24.63 9.62 10.14
C GLN A 54 -24.85 10.90 10.98
N PRO A 55 -25.88 11.70 10.67
CA PRO A 55 -26.22 12.87 11.50
C PRO A 55 -26.65 12.41 12.89
N ASN A 56 -26.35 13.21 13.92
CA ASN A 56 -26.72 12.94 15.32
C ASN A 56 -26.27 11.56 15.86
N PHE A 57 -25.16 11.03 15.36
CA PHE A 57 -24.58 9.78 15.86
C PHE A 57 -24.03 9.96 17.28
N ALA A 58 -24.50 9.14 18.23
CA ALA A 58 -24.17 9.24 19.65
C ALA A 58 -22.82 8.61 20.02
N GLU A 59 -22.37 7.64 19.21
CA GLU A 59 -21.15 6.87 19.44
C GLU A 59 -19.94 7.52 18.73
N ASN A 60 -18.75 6.95 18.98
CA ASN A 60 -17.54 7.36 18.27
C ASN A 60 -17.67 7.13 16.76
N ARG A 61 -17.46 8.20 15.98
CA ARG A 61 -17.56 8.15 14.52
C ARG A 61 -16.45 7.33 13.87
N CYS A 62 -15.26 7.29 14.45
CA CYS A 62 -14.16 6.48 13.94
C CYS A 62 -14.08 5.15 14.70
N PHE A 63 -14.11 4.02 14.00
CA PHE A 63 -14.16 2.70 14.61
C PHE A 63 -13.43 1.65 13.76
N ARG A 64 -13.11 0.49 14.37
CA ARG A 64 -12.62 -0.69 13.65
C ARG A 64 -13.82 -1.60 13.35
N PRO A 65 -14.22 -1.78 12.08
CA PRO A 65 -15.41 -2.57 11.74
C PRO A 65 -15.36 -4.01 12.29
N ASN A 66 -14.18 -4.66 12.25
CA ASN A 66 -14.02 -6.03 12.74
C ASN A 66 -14.03 -6.17 14.29
N GLN A 67 -13.81 -5.09 15.04
CA GLN A 67 -13.76 -5.14 16.52
C GLN A 67 -15.01 -4.56 17.17
N ASN A 68 -15.75 -3.70 16.48
CA ASN A 68 -16.94 -3.02 17.00
C ASN A 68 -18.16 -3.27 16.10
N PRO A 69 -18.72 -4.49 16.07
CA PRO A 69 -19.87 -4.82 15.23
C PRO A 69 -21.13 -4.01 15.59
N LYS A 70 -21.27 -3.56 16.84
CA LYS A 70 -22.39 -2.71 17.28
C LYS A 70 -22.44 -1.36 16.56
N ILE A 71 -21.29 -0.81 16.17
CA ILE A 71 -21.22 0.47 15.45
C ILE A 71 -21.63 0.28 13.99
N LEU A 72 -21.31 -0.88 13.39
CA LEU A 72 -21.82 -1.26 12.08
C LEU A 72 -23.34 -1.40 12.06
N GLU A 73 -23.94 -1.95 13.12
CA GLU A 73 -25.41 -2.02 13.21
C GLU A 73 -26.07 -0.66 13.46
N ALA A 74 -25.38 0.24 14.17
CA ALA A 74 -25.90 1.57 14.51
C ALA A 74 -25.72 2.63 13.40
N CYS A 75 -24.76 2.41 12.50
CA CYS A 75 -24.47 3.30 11.38
C CYS A 75 -24.86 2.63 10.06
N SER A 76 -25.86 3.19 9.36
CA SER A 76 -26.27 2.65 8.05
C SER A 76 -25.07 2.61 7.08
N GLU A 77 -25.05 1.58 6.23
CA GLU A 77 -23.98 1.33 5.27
C GLU A 77 -23.78 2.53 4.32
N GLU A 78 -24.87 3.25 4.01
CA GLU A 78 -24.87 4.45 3.17
C GLU A 78 -24.09 5.63 3.80
N PHE A 79 -23.98 5.66 5.12
CA PHE A 79 -23.24 6.69 5.87
C PHE A 79 -21.87 6.19 6.33
N THR A 80 -21.52 4.93 6.04
CA THR A 80 -20.26 4.33 6.44
C THR A 80 -19.21 4.52 5.35
N ILE A 81 -18.10 5.16 5.72
CA ILE A 81 -16.95 5.39 4.84
C ILE A 81 -15.82 4.46 5.28
N ASN A 82 -15.60 3.39 4.53
CA ASN A 82 -14.51 2.44 4.71
C ASN A 82 -13.75 2.30 3.37
N PRO A 83 -12.64 3.03 3.15
CA PRO A 83 -11.90 2.93 1.91
C PRO A 83 -11.11 1.62 1.86
N ASP A 84 -11.66 0.62 1.19
CA ASP A 84 -10.95 -0.62 0.91
C ASP A 84 -10.01 -0.45 -0.30
N ASN A 85 -8.84 -1.06 -0.22
CA ASN A 85 -7.93 -1.12 -1.35
C ASN A 85 -8.45 -2.16 -2.35
N VAL A 86 -8.88 -1.70 -3.53
CA VAL A 86 -9.33 -2.58 -4.61
C VAL A 86 -8.24 -2.66 -5.68
N PHE A 87 -7.70 -3.85 -5.89
CA PHE A 87 -6.85 -4.12 -7.05
C PHE A 87 -7.73 -4.41 -8.27
N SER A 88 -7.54 -3.65 -9.35
CA SER A 88 -8.21 -3.89 -10.63
C SER A 88 -7.19 -3.94 -11.76
N MET A 89 -7.38 -4.88 -12.67
CA MET A 89 -6.47 -5.12 -13.79
C MET A 89 -7.07 -4.50 -15.07
N ILE A 90 -6.62 -3.29 -15.42
CA ILE A 90 -7.13 -2.55 -16.59
C ILE A 90 -6.70 -3.22 -17.90
N ARG A 91 -5.51 -3.83 -17.93
CA ARG A 91 -4.99 -4.55 -19.09
C ARG A 91 -4.23 -5.79 -18.66
N TYR A 92 -4.61 -6.92 -19.25
CA TYR A 92 -3.93 -8.19 -19.07
C TYR A 92 -3.71 -8.82 -20.44
N LYS A 93 -2.48 -8.73 -20.94
CA LYS A 93 -2.08 -9.45 -22.16
C LYS A 93 -1.04 -10.48 -21.75
N ASN A 94 -1.17 -11.68 -22.33
CA ASN A 94 -0.15 -12.71 -22.17
C ASN A 94 1.22 -12.17 -22.60
N LEU A 95 2.21 -12.43 -21.75
CA LEU A 95 3.60 -12.09 -22.04
C LEU A 95 4.06 -12.88 -23.27
N THR A 96 4.76 -12.21 -24.18
CA THR A 96 5.36 -12.89 -25.34
C THR A 96 6.75 -13.36 -24.95
N LYS A 97 7.12 -14.59 -25.31
CA LYS A 97 8.46 -15.12 -25.06
C LYS A 97 9.48 -14.29 -25.85
N GLY A 98 10.37 -13.58 -25.14
CA GLY A 98 11.52 -12.93 -25.76
C GLY A 98 12.50 -13.98 -26.26
N GLY A 99 12.84 -13.94 -27.54
CA GLY A 99 13.95 -14.70 -28.11
C GLY A 99 15.17 -13.81 -28.24
N PHE A 100 16.34 -14.30 -27.84
CA PHE A 100 17.62 -13.67 -28.17
C PHE A 100 17.95 -13.99 -29.63
N ILE A 101 18.06 -12.97 -30.48
CA ILE A 101 18.56 -13.12 -31.86
C ILE A 101 20.05 -13.40 -31.77
N THR A 102 20.45 -14.66 -31.95
CA THR A 102 21.83 -14.97 -32.33
C THR A 102 22.00 -14.55 -33.79
N SER A 103 22.62 -13.39 -34.00
CA SER A 103 23.16 -12.88 -35.27
C SER A 103 22.38 -13.22 -36.57
N GLY A 104 21.55 -12.26 -37.02
CA GLY A 104 21.19 -12.13 -38.44
C GLY A 104 19.69 -12.21 -38.76
N GLY A 105 18.95 -11.11 -38.57
CA GLY A 105 17.59 -11.01 -39.11
C GLY A 105 16.71 -9.89 -38.54
N SER A 106 16.53 -8.85 -39.34
CA SER A 106 15.48 -7.81 -39.41
C SER A 106 14.76 -7.35 -38.13
N MET A 107 15.11 -6.15 -37.70
CA MET A 107 14.45 -5.35 -36.67
C MET A 107 13.16 -4.71 -37.22
N SER A 108 11.99 -5.17 -36.78
CA SER A 108 10.71 -4.50 -37.05
C SER A 108 10.42 -3.52 -35.92
N GLY A 109 10.62 -2.23 -36.19
CA GLY A 109 10.42 -1.14 -35.23
C GLY A 109 8.96 -0.99 -34.82
N GLY A 110 8.68 -1.03 -33.52
CA GLY A 110 7.39 -0.67 -32.95
C GLY A 110 7.31 0.83 -32.73
N SER A 111 6.21 1.45 -33.17
CA SER A 111 5.92 2.87 -32.97
C SER A 111 5.33 3.12 -31.58
N ILE A 112 5.94 4.04 -30.83
CA ILE A 112 5.38 4.65 -29.62
C ILE A 112 4.53 5.85 -30.06
N SER A 113 3.23 5.82 -29.77
CA SER A 113 2.35 6.98 -29.91
C SER A 113 2.14 7.57 -28.52
N GLU A 114 2.90 8.61 -28.17
CA GLU A 114 2.73 9.37 -26.94
C GLU A 114 1.97 10.66 -27.30
N SER A 115 0.77 10.82 -26.75
CA SER A 115 0.01 12.08 -26.85
C SER A 115 -0.45 12.46 -25.45
N GLY A 116 0.29 13.40 -24.84
CA GLY A 116 -0.05 14.04 -23.57
C GLY A 116 0.00 15.54 -23.76
N SER A 117 -1.14 16.22 -23.58
CA SER A 117 -1.22 17.67 -23.57
C SER A 117 -1.21 18.15 -22.12
N TRP A 118 -0.13 18.79 -21.67
CA TRP A 118 -0.14 19.56 -20.43
C TRP A 118 -0.74 20.95 -20.69
N SER A 119 -1.57 21.44 -19.77
CA SER A 119 -2.04 22.82 -19.77
C SER A 119 -1.74 23.39 -18.39
N SER A 120 -0.79 24.31 -18.33
CA SER A 120 -0.36 24.97 -17.09
C SER A 120 -1.05 26.33 -17.00
N SER A 121 -2.02 26.47 -16.09
CA SER A 121 -2.65 27.75 -15.79
C SER A 121 -1.99 28.35 -14.55
N SER A 122 -1.20 29.41 -14.74
CA SER A 122 -0.62 30.21 -13.67
C SER A 122 -1.56 31.36 -13.30
N SER A 123 -2.14 31.32 -12.10
CA SER A 123 -2.93 32.42 -11.54
C SER A 123 -2.04 33.27 -10.65
N SER A 124 -1.81 34.53 -11.04
CA SER A 124 -1.12 35.54 -10.23
C SER A 124 -2.13 36.29 -9.36
N SER A 125 -1.97 36.27 -8.04
CA SER A 125 -2.75 37.09 -7.10
C SER A 125 -1.91 38.29 -6.65
N SER A 126 -2.49 39.49 -6.73
CA SER A 126 -1.93 40.75 -6.19
C SER A 126 -2.16 40.89 -4.70
#